data_AF-A0A7M1KLK1-F1
#
_entry.id   AF-A0A7M1KLK1-F1
#
_cell.length_a   1.000
_cell.length_b   1.000
_cell.length_c   1.000
_cell.angle_alpha   90.00
_cell.angle_beta   90.00
_cell.angle_gamma   90.00
#
_symmetry.space_group_name_H-M   'P 1'
#
loop_
_entity.id
_entity.type
_entity.pdbx_description
1 polymer ?
#
loop_
_entity_poly.entity_id
_entity_poly.type
_entity_poly.pdbx_seq_one_letter_code
_entity_poly.pdbx_strand_id
1 'polypeptide(L)'
;MMNNANEWQTALPEFLLEAETLLAKSEECLNHLHLIRNDSDAIDCMKISLSKLAEKAEGLALQAISEFSRHIQYLIANAASPMELHDQALNALHDCLTLLAWQLELIDTRTGELALDESEQTKLIATVTLQIPQKDFGYKPQQRVHHTS
;
A
#
# COMPACT_ATOMS: atom_id res chain seq x y z
N MET A 1 21.26 12.06 21.29
CA MET A 1 20.74 12.99 20.27
C MET A 1 21.51 12.69 19.00
N MET A 2 20.88 11.97 18.06
CA MET A 2 21.48 11.66 16.77
C MET A 2 21.60 12.96 15.94
N ASN A 3 22.70 13.11 15.21
CA ASN A 3 22.82 14.15 14.20
C ASN A 3 22.01 13.73 12.97
N ASN A 4 20.67 13.80 13.07
CA ASN A 4 19.72 13.29 12.08
C ASN A 4 20.09 13.69 10.64
N ALA A 5 20.53 14.93 10.42
CA ALA A 5 20.84 15.44 9.08
C ALA A 5 21.92 14.64 8.32
N ASN A 6 22.91 14.07 9.01
CA ASN A 6 23.97 13.30 8.35
C ASN A 6 23.55 11.86 8.05
N GLU A 7 22.71 11.26 8.91
CA GLU A 7 22.21 9.89 8.72
C GLU A 7 21.25 9.81 7.53
N TRP A 8 20.38 10.81 7.37
CA TRP A 8 19.47 10.93 6.21
C TRP A 8 20.23 11.06 4.89
N GLN A 9 21.28 11.90 4.84
CA GLN A 9 22.09 12.07 3.62
C GLN A 9 22.76 10.78 3.17
N THR A 10 23.05 9.86 4.09
CA THR A 10 23.65 8.55 3.78
C THR A 10 22.63 7.46 3.49
N ALA A 11 21.53 7.39 4.25
CA ALA A 11 20.58 6.27 4.17
C ALA A 11 19.47 6.51 3.14
N LEU A 12 19.10 7.77 2.88
CA LEU A 12 18.01 8.11 1.97
C LEU A 12 18.29 7.72 0.50
N PRO A 13 19.49 7.94 -0.07
CA PRO A 13 19.74 7.54 -1.46
C PRO A 13 19.64 6.02 -1.68
N GLU A 14 20.12 5.22 -0.72
CA GLU A 14 19.99 3.76 -0.75
C GLU A 14 18.53 3.34 -0.61
N PHE A 15 17.80 3.95 0.31
CA PHE A 15 16.37 3.74 0.46
C PHE A 15 15.60 4.07 -0.82
N LEU A 16 15.83 5.23 -1.45
CA LEU A 16 15.11 5.65 -2.65
C LEU A 16 15.32 4.65 -3.79
N LEU A 17 16.56 4.20 -4.01
CA LEU A 17 16.87 3.20 -5.04
C LEU A 17 16.13 1.87 -4.79
N GLU A 18 16.15 1.40 -3.55
CA GLU A 18 15.43 0.17 -3.18
C GLU A 18 13.91 0.35 -3.28
N ALA A 19 13.38 1.50 -2.85
CA ALA A 19 11.96 1.83 -2.88
C ALA A 19 11.44 1.92 -4.31
N GLU A 20 12.15 2.59 -5.21
CA GLU A 20 11.85 2.66 -6.64
C GLU A 20 11.86 1.25 -7.27
N THR A 21 12.82 0.40 -6.91
CA THR A 21 12.89 -0.99 -7.39
C THR A 21 11.69 -1.81 -6.93
N LEU A 22 11.29 -1.67 -5.67
CA LEU A 22 10.11 -2.35 -5.10
C LEU A 22 8.81 -1.84 -5.70
N LEU A 23 8.72 -0.52 -5.97
CA LEU A 23 7.56 0.10 -6.58
C LEU A 23 7.40 -0.35 -8.04
N ALA A 24 8.47 -0.27 -8.84
CA ALA A 24 8.47 -0.75 -10.22
C ALA A 24 8.07 -2.23 -10.31
N LYS A 25 8.56 -3.07 -9.39
CA LYS A 25 8.14 -4.47 -9.31
C LYS A 25 6.65 -4.64 -8.98
N SER A 26 6.11 -3.77 -8.12
CA SER A 26 4.67 -3.77 -7.80
C SER A 26 3.84 -3.38 -9.03
N GLU A 27 4.28 -2.39 -9.80
CA GLU A 27 3.65 -1.97 -11.05
C GLU A 27 3.71 -3.04 -12.15
N GLU A 28 4.85 -3.73 -12.30
CA GLU A 28 4.99 -4.87 -13.20
C GLU A 28 4.01 -5.99 -12.84
N CYS A 29 3.91 -6.34 -11.55
CA CYS A 29 2.99 -7.37 -11.07
C CYS A 29 1.51 -6.93 -11.25
N LEU A 30 1.20 -5.64 -11.11
CA LEU A 30 -0.13 -5.10 -11.40
C LEU A 30 -0.47 -5.14 -12.92
N ASN A 31 0.47 -4.73 -13.77
CA ASN A 31 0.34 -4.79 -15.22
C ASN A 31 0.14 -6.24 -15.71
N HIS A 32 0.85 -7.19 -15.10
CA HIS A 32 0.65 -8.60 -15.38
C HIS A 32 -0.77 -9.05 -15.01
N LEU A 33 -1.34 -8.59 -13.90
CA LEU A 33 -2.72 -8.90 -13.49
C LEU A 33 -3.78 -8.32 -14.43
N HIS A 34 -3.50 -7.20 -15.11
CA HIS A 34 -4.36 -6.70 -16.18
C HIS A 34 -4.42 -7.65 -17.39
N LEU A 35 -3.35 -8.41 -17.63
CA LEU A 35 -3.27 -9.37 -18.74
C LEU A 35 -3.75 -10.77 -18.35
N ILE A 36 -3.34 -11.23 -17.16
CA ILE A 36 -3.61 -12.56 -16.62
C ILE A 36 -4.28 -12.38 -15.26
N ARG A 37 -5.62 -12.38 -15.27
CA ARG A 37 -6.40 -12.24 -14.04
C ARG A 37 -6.10 -13.39 -13.08
N ASN A 38 -6.01 -13.05 -11.79
CA ASN A 38 -5.90 -13.99 -10.68
C ASN A 38 -4.62 -14.82 -10.68
N ASP A 39 -3.56 -14.32 -11.32
CA ASP A 39 -2.23 -14.91 -11.20
C ASP A 39 -1.74 -14.78 -9.76
N SER A 40 -1.68 -15.91 -9.05
CA SER A 40 -1.28 -15.95 -7.64
C SER A 40 0.14 -15.48 -7.42
N ASP A 41 1.04 -15.72 -8.37
CA ASP A 41 2.44 -15.36 -8.26
C ASP A 41 2.60 -13.84 -8.40
N ALA A 42 1.84 -13.22 -9.29
CA ALA A 42 1.80 -11.76 -9.41
C ALA A 42 1.17 -11.08 -8.18
N ILE A 43 0.10 -11.66 -7.63
CA ILE A 43 -0.50 -11.17 -6.38
C ILE A 43 0.49 -11.28 -5.21
N ASP A 44 1.15 -12.42 -5.05
CA ASP A 44 2.14 -12.65 -4.00
C ASP A 44 3.36 -11.74 -4.16
N CYS A 45 3.86 -11.59 -5.39
CA CYS A 45 4.90 -10.63 -5.75
C CYS A 45 4.54 -9.22 -5.26
N MET A 46 3.37 -8.70 -5.64
CA MET A 46 2.95 -7.34 -5.32
C MET A 46 2.83 -7.14 -3.81
N LYS A 47 2.23 -8.10 -3.08
CA LYS A 47 2.14 -8.05 -1.61
C LYS A 47 3.51 -8.00 -0.95
N ILE A 48 4.46 -8.83 -1.40
CA ILE A 48 5.81 -8.90 -0.83
C ILE A 48 6.55 -7.59 -1.09
N SER A 49 6.45 -7.05 -2.31
CA SER A 49 7.10 -5.79 -2.67
C SER A 49 6.58 -4.63 -1.82
N LEU A 50 5.25 -4.51 -1.66
CA LEU A 50 4.63 -3.48 -0.82
C LEU A 50 4.97 -3.63 0.67
N SER A 51 5.01 -4.87 1.20
CA SER A 51 5.44 -5.11 2.59
C SER A 51 6.87 -4.64 2.82
N LYS A 52 7.78 -4.98 1.91
CA LYS A 52 9.18 -4.54 1.99
C LYS A 52 9.32 -3.03 1.88
N LEU A 53 8.56 -2.39 1.00
CA LEU A 53 8.55 -0.93 0.88
C LEU A 53 8.10 -0.29 2.20
N ALA A 54 7.05 -0.84 2.82
CA ALA A 54 6.57 -0.39 4.12
C ALA A 54 7.64 -0.53 5.22
N GLU A 55 8.28 -1.70 5.32
CA GLU A 55 9.35 -1.97 6.31
C GLU A 55 10.54 -1.01 6.14
N LYS A 56 10.96 -0.77 4.88
CA LYS A 56 12.07 0.13 4.58
C LYS A 56 11.75 1.59 4.91
N ALA A 57 10.54 2.05 4.56
CA ALA A 57 10.07 3.38 4.88
C ALA A 57 9.92 3.60 6.40
N GLU A 58 9.43 2.59 7.12
CA GLU A 58 9.34 2.60 8.59
C GLU A 58 10.73 2.69 9.25
N GLY A 59 11.74 2.02 8.69
CA GLY A 59 13.13 2.12 9.15
C GLY A 59 13.74 3.52 9.05
N LEU A 60 13.21 4.37 8.16
CA LEU A 60 13.57 5.78 8.05
C LEU A 60 12.53 6.71 8.70
N ALA A 61 11.53 6.20 9.41
CA ALA A 61 10.44 7.02 9.96
C ALA A 61 9.64 7.83 8.90
N LEU A 62 9.61 7.36 7.65
CA LEU A 62 8.75 7.89 6.58
C LEU A 62 7.33 7.33 6.72
N GLN A 63 6.62 7.75 7.78
CA GLN A 63 5.33 7.16 8.19
C GLN A 63 4.26 7.17 7.10
N ALA A 64 4.10 8.31 6.40
CA ALA A 64 3.09 8.42 5.35
C ALA A 64 3.28 7.39 4.22
N ILE A 65 4.52 7.02 3.88
CA ILE A 65 4.83 6.01 2.86
C ILE A 65 4.66 4.60 3.46
N SER A 66 5.12 4.39 4.69
CA SER A 66 5.07 3.07 5.32
C SER A 66 3.63 2.61 5.57
N GLU A 67 2.81 3.49 6.12
CA GLU A 67 1.40 3.20 6.45
C GLU A 67 0.57 3.02 5.19
N PHE A 68 0.76 3.88 4.18
CA PHE A 68 0.04 3.76 2.91
C PHE A 68 0.38 2.44 2.19
N SER A 69 1.67 2.10 2.08
CA SER A 69 2.12 0.84 1.49
C SER A 69 1.55 -0.38 2.22
N ARG A 70 1.53 -0.34 3.57
CA ARG A 70 0.99 -1.40 4.42
C ARG A 70 -0.53 -1.54 4.27
N HIS A 71 -1.27 -0.44 4.16
CA HIS A 71 -2.71 -0.48 3.90
C HIS A 71 -3.04 -1.09 2.54
N ILE A 72 -2.34 -0.71 1.47
CA ILE A 72 -2.53 -1.30 0.15
C ILE A 72 -2.25 -2.81 0.19
N GLN A 73 -1.12 -3.21 0.78
CA GLN A 73 -0.77 -4.61 0.96
C GLN A 73 -1.86 -5.40 1.71
N TYR A 74 -2.39 -4.82 2.80
CA TYR A 74 -3.43 -5.42 3.60
C TYR A 74 -4.72 -5.63 2.80
N LEU A 75 -5.15 -4.63 2.04
CA LEU A 75 -6.36 -4.72 1.20
C LEU A 75 -6.26 -5.85 0.17
N ILE A 76 -5.08 -6.02 -0.46
CA ILE A 76 -4.82 -7.10 -1.40
C ILE A 76 -4.81 -8.46 -0.67
N ALA A 77 -4.11 -8.55 0.46
CA ALA A 77 -3.98 -9.80 1.23
C ALA A 77 -5.33 -10.28 1.80
N ASN A 78 -6.19 -9.34 2.19
CA ASN A 78 -7.46 -9.59 2.82
C ASN A 78 -8.66 -9.57 1.86
N ALA A 79 -8.43 -9.55 0.55
CA ALA A 79 -9.48 -9.69 -0.46
C ALA A 79 -10.30 -10.98 -0.23
N ALA A 80 -11.63 -10.86 -0.30
CA ALA A 80 -12.63 -11.93 -0.14
C ALA A 80 -12.34 -13.13 -1.04
N SER A 81 -11.93 -12.84 -2.27
CA SER A 81 -11.49 -13.82 -3.25
C SER A 81 -10.41 -13.20 -4.13
N PRO A 82 -9.34 -13.94 -4.47
CA PRO A 82 -8.37 -13.52 -5.47
C PRO A 82 -9.02 -13.17 -6.82
N MET A 83 -10.19 -13.78 -7.12
CA MET A 83 -10.99 -13.55 -8.33
C MET A 83 -11.63 -12.15 -8.46
N GLU A 84 -11.63 -11.34 -7.40
CA GLU A 84 -12.32 -10.04 -7.37
C GLU A 84 -11.40 -8.85 -7.66
N LEU A 85 -10.11 -9.08 -7.96
CA LEU A 85 -9.22 -8.04 -8.51
C LEU A 85 -9.55 -7.79 -9.98
N HIS A 86 -10.71 -7.19 -10.23
CA HIS A 86 -11.19 -6.79 -11.56
C HIS A 86 -10.60 -5.45 -11.99
N ASP A 87 -10.86 -5.03 -13.24
CA ASP A 87 -10.19 -3.87 -13.86
C ASP A 87 -10.31 -2.57 -13.02
N GLN A 88 -11.47 -2.29 -12.42
CA GLN A 88 -11.62 -1.10 -11.55
C GLN A 88 -10.78 -1.20 -10.25
N ALA A 89 -10.62 -2.40 -9.67
CA ALA A 89 -9.74 -2.60 -8.51
C ALA A 89 -8.28 -2.44 -8.91
N LEU A 90 -7.88 -2.99 -10.05
CA LEU A 90 -6.52 -2.86 -10.58
C LEU A 90 -6.20 -1.39 -10.93
N ASN A 91 -7.13 -0.65 -11.53
CA ASN A 91 -6.96 0.78 -11.78
C ASN A 91 -6.84 1.59 -10.48
N ALA A 92 -7.66 1.29 -9.47
CA ALA A 92 -7.55 1.96 -8.17
C ALA A 92 -6.20 1.65 -7.48
N LEU A 93 -5.70 0.42 -7.60
CA LEU A 93 -4.36 0.07 -7.14
C LEU A 93 -3.26 0.81 -7.92
N HIS A 94 -3.42 0.97 -9.24
CA HIS A 94 -2.49 1.74 -10.07
C HIS A 94 -2.40 3.20 -9.60
N ASP A 95 -3.54 3.82 -9.29
CA ASP A 95 -3.57 5.19 -8.76
C ASP A 95 -2.83 5.29 -7.40
N CYS A 96 -2.95 4.28 -6.55
CA CYS A 96 -2.16 4.19 -5.31
C CYS A 96 -0.65 4.09 -5.57
N LEU A 97 -0.22 3.24 -6.50
CA LEU A 97 1.19 3.10 -6.85
C LEU A 97 1.75 4.40 -7.47
N THR A 98 0.94 5.08 -8.29
CA THR A 98 1.29 6.39 -8.85
C THR A 98 1.50 7.43 -7.75
N LEU A 99 0.63 7.45 -6.72
CA LEU A 99 0.83 8.34 -5.58
C LEU A 99 2.10 7.99 -4.79
N LEU A 100 2.42 6.70 -4.61
CA LEU A 100 3.69 6.28 -3.98
C LEU A 100 4.90 6.77 -4.78
N ALA A 101 4.87 6.70 -6.10
CA ALA A 101 5.94 7.21 -6.96
C ALA A 101 6.17 8.71 -6.71
N TRP A 102 5.09 9.50 -6.74
CA TRP A 102 5.17 10.93 -6.44
C TRP A 102 5.65 11.22 -5.01
N GLN A 103 5.24 10.40 -4.03
CA GLN A 103 5.70 10.55 -2.65
C GLN A 103 7.21 10.35 -2.53
N LEU A 104 7.78 9.34 -3.19
CA LEU A 104 9.22 9.10 -3.19
C LEU A 104 9.99 10.26 -3.84
N GLU A 105 9.47 10.79 -4.95
CA GLU A 105 10.07 11.95 -5.65
C GLU A 105 10.04 13.24 -4.82
N LEU A 106 9.05 13.40 -3.94
CA LEU A 106 8.83 14.62 -3.15
C LEU A 106 9.53 14.62 -1.79
N ILE A 107 10.21 13.55 -1.40
CA ILE A 107 10.98 13.53 -0.14
C ILE A 107 12.09 14.59 -0.22
N ASP A 108 12.12 15.50 0.75
CA ASP A 108 13.22 16.45 0.87
C ASP A 108 14.50 15.67 1.21
N THR A 109 15.44 15.67 0.27
CA THR A 109 16.66 14.84 0.36
C THR A 109 17.63 15.24 1.47
N ARG A 110 17.43 16.42 2.06
CA ARG A 110 18.27 16.97 3.13
C ARG A 110 17.69 16.67 4.52
N THR A 111 16.37 16.57 4.62
CA THR A 111 15.64 16.48 5.90
C THR A 111 14.86 15.18 6.07
N GLY A 112 14.57 14.47 4.98
CA GLY A 112 13.66 13.33 4.97
C GLY A 112 12.19 13.72 5.10
N GLU A 113 11.85 15.01 5.08
CA GLU A 113 10.48 15.49 5.23
C GLU A 113 9.68 15.26 3.94
N LEU A 114 8.43 14.83 4.13
CA LEU A 114 7.44 14.71 3.07
C LEU A 114 6.25 15.59 3.45
N ALA A 115 6.21 16.81 2.91
CA ALA A 115 5.16 17.77 3.21
C ALA A 115 3.92 17.48 2.34
N LEU A 116 3.12 16.49 2.73
CA LEU A 116 1.88 16.14 2.05
C LEU A 116 0.69 16.15 2.98
N ASP A 117 -0.47 16.52 2.41
CA ASP A 117 -1.77 16.30 3.02
C ASP A 117 -2.18 14.82 2.80
N GLU A 118 -2.65 14.17 3.87
CA GLU A 118 -3.08 12.77 3.85
C GLU A 118 -4.45 12.56 3.16
N SER A 119 -5.11 13.64 2.74
CA SER A 119 -6.43 13.58 2.10
C SER A 119 -6.46 12.70 0.85
N GLU A 120 -5.44 12.75 0.00
CA GLU A 120 -5.40 11.95 -1.24
C GLU A 120 -5.15 10.47 -0.93
N GLN A 121 -4.27 10.15 0.03
CA GLN A 121 -4.09 8.77 0.49
C GLN A 121 -5.41 8.20 1.02
N THR A 122 -6.10 8.97 1.87
CA THR A 122 -7.39 8.58 2.46
C THR A 122 -8.43 8.30 1.37
N LYS A 123 -8.51 9.17 0.36
CA LYS A 123 -9.43 9.03 -0.77
C LYS A 123 -9.12 7.80 -1.62
N LEU A 124 -7.84 7.53 -1.89
CA LEU A 124 -7.41 6.36 -2.65
C LEU A 124 -7.67 5.06 -1.88
N ILE A 125 -7.36 4.99 -0.58
CA ILE A 125 -7.69 3.83 0.26
C ILE A 125 -9.20 3.57 0.29
N ALA A 126 -10.01 4.61 0.45
CA ALA A 126 -11.47 4.46 0.40
C ALA A 126 -11.93 3.91 -0.96
N THR A 127 -11.34 4.40 -2.05
CA THR A 127 -11.63 3.94 -3.41
C THR A 127 -11.26 2.47 -3.59
N VAL A 128 -10.04 2.06 -3.23
CA VAL A 128 -9.59 0.66 -3.33
C VAL A 128 -10.46 -0.26 -2.46
N THR A 129 -10.81 0.17 -1.25
CA THR A 129 -11.66 -0.61 -0.34
C THR A 129 -13.05 -0.89 -0.93
N LEU A 130 -13.62 0.05 -1.68
CA LEU A 130 -14.89 -0.15 -2.38
C LEU A 130 -14.77 -1.16 -3.53
N GLN A 131 -13.59 -1.26 -4.16
CA GLN A 131 -13.34 -2.12 -5.31
C GLN A 131 -12.82 -3.51 -4.94
N ILE A 132 -12.25 -3.68 -3.75
CA ILE A 132 -11.73 -4.97 -3.27
C ILE A 132 -12.57 -5.40 -2.07
N PRO A 133 -13.63 -6.22 -2.29
CA PRO A 133 -14.41 -6.78 -1.21
C PRO A 133 -13.48 -7.48 -0.21
N GLN A 134 -13.55 -7.09 1.05
CA GLN A 134 -12.71 -7.64 2.10
C GLN A 134 -13.33 -8.92 2.64
N LYS A 135 -12.51 -9.90 3.04
CA LYS A 135 -12.96 -11.03 3.86
C LYS A 135 -13.55 -10.44 5.14
N ASP A 136 -14.88 -10.39 5.23
CA ASP A 136 -15.56 -9.88 6.41
C ASP A 136 -14.95 -10.50 7.67
N PHE A 137 -14.55 -9.65 8.63
CA PHE A 137 -14.59 -10.09 10.03
C PHE A 137 -16.06 -10.41 10.28
N GLY A 138 -16.38 -11.69 10.45
CA GLY A 138 -17.74 -12.15 10.73
C GLY A 138 -18.27 -11.59 12.04
N TYR A 139 -18.64 -10.31 12.09
CA TYR A 139 -19.48 -9.75 13.12
C TYR A 139 -20.91 -9.97 12.66
N LYS A 140 -21.46 -11.14 12.98
CA LYS A 140 -22.91 -11.30 13.00
C LYS A 140 -23.41 -10.40 14.15
N PRO A 141 -24.20 -9.34 13.90
CA PRO A 141 -24.92 -8.72 15.00
C PRO A 141 -25.77 -9.82 15.62
N GLN A 142 -25.51 -10.16 16.89
CA GLN A 142 -26.37 -11.05 17.65
C GLN A 142 -27.76 -10.43 17.60
N GLN A 143 -28.64 -11.00 16.78
CA GLN A 143 -30.08 -10.79 16.89
C GLN A 143 -30.43 -11.24 18.30
N ARG A 144 -30.56 -10.27 19.20
CA ARG A 144 -31.03 -10.48 20.56
C ARG A 144 -32.48 -10.92 20.42
N VAL A 145 -32.68 -12.24 20.36
CA VAL A 145 -34.00 -12.87 20.35
C VAL A 145 -34.64 -12.50 21.68
N HIS A 146 -35.54 -11.52 21.67
CA HIS A 146 -36.41 -11.25 22.81
C HIS A 146 -37.35 -12.45 22.93
N HIS A 147 -37.00 -13.41 23.79
CA HIS A 147 -37.96 -14.37 24.30
C HIS A 147 -38.86 -13.65 25.30
N THR A 148 -40.09 -13.36 24.89
CA THR A 148 -41.21 -13.12 25.80
C THR A 148 -42.13 -14.34 25.75
N SER A 149 -42.13 -15.12 26.82
CA SER A 149 -43.26 -15.92 27.31
C SER A 149 -43.02 -16.22 28.78
#